data_AF-A0A3N9XBT4-F1
#
_entry.id   AF-A0A3N9XBT4-F1
#
_cell.length_a   1.000
_cell.length_b   1.000
_cell.length_c   1.000
_cell.angle_alpha   90.00
_cell.angle_beta   90.00
_cell.angle_gamma   90.00
#
_symmetry.space_group_name_H-M   'P 1'
#
loop_
_entity.id
_entity.type
_entity.pdbx_description
1 polymer ?
#
loop_
_entity_poly.entity_id
_entity_poly.type
_entity_poly.pdbx_seq_one_letter_code
_entity_poly.pdbx_strand_id
1 'polypeptide(L)'
;MRKRDHNVLTNAASLLVCGLLAGVVVAAAAFPAVAMSGLAAKAGAETFGALPTELTVARAPQISYLLASDGKTPLATMYDENRRDVKLPDISVPMQKAIIAAEDHDFYKHNGVDINGVARAFVNNQSEGSGRQGASTL
;
A
#
# COMPACT_ATOMS: atom_id res chain seq x y z
N MET A 1 65.08 2.55 20.85
CA MET A 1 63.82 2.96 21.52
C MET A 1 63.41 4.31 20.95
N ARG A 2 62.43 4.37 20.04
CA ARG A 2 62.02 5.63 19.38
C ARG A 2 60.97 6.30 20.27
N LYS A 3 61.36 7.34 21.02
CA LYS A 3 60.43 8.16 21.84
C LYS A 3 59.40 8.78 20.89
N ARG A 4 58.14 8.38 21.04
CA ARG A 4 57.01 9.02 20.35
C ARG A 4 56.60 10.21 21.19
N ASP A 5 57.07 11.39 20.81
CA ASP A 5 56.65 12.65 21.40
C ASP A 5 55.24 12.96 20.88
N HIS A 6 54.22 12.40 21.52
CA HIS A 6 52.84 12.73 21.18
C HIS A 6 52.47 14.05 21.88
N ASN A 7 52.49 15.14 21.14
CA ASN A 7 51.92 16.40 21.60
C ASN A 7 50.41 16.22 21.77
N VAL A 8 49.87 16.62 22.93
CA VAL A 8 48.44 16.50 23.28
C VAL A 8 47.56 17.15 22.20
N LEU A 9 48.03 18.24 21.61
CA LEU A 9 47.42 18.92 20.46
C LEU A 9 47.32 18.03 19.21
N THR A 10 48.36 17.27 18.88
CA THR A 10 48.38 16.37 17.72
C THR A 10 47.44 15.18 17.92
N ASN A 11 47.39 14.64 19.14
CA ASN A 11 46.45 13.58 19.48
C ASN A 11 44.99 14.08 19.44
N ALA A 12 44.72 15.27 19.99
CA ALA A 12 43.40 15.89 19.96
C ALA A 12 42.94 16.16 18.52
N ALA A 13 43.82 16.69 17.67
CA ALA A 13 43.53 16.90 16.25
C ALA A 13 43.25 15.58 15.52
N SER A 14 44.05 14.54 15.79
CA SER A 14 43.83 13.21 15.20
C SER A 14 42.50 12.59 15.64
N LEU A 15 42.11 12.75 16.91
CA LEU A 15 40.82 12.26 17.41
C LEU A 15 39.64 13.00 16.77
N LEU A 16 39.75 14.32 16.57
CA LEU A 16 38.75 15.12 15.85
C LEU A 16 38.58 14.66 14.41
N VAL A 17 39.68 14.46 13.69
CA VAL A 17 39.65 13.99 12.29
C VAL A 17 39.06 12.59 12.19
N CYS A 18 39.46 11.66 13.06
CA CYS A 18 38.88 10.33 13.11
C CYS A 18 37.38 10.35 13.45
N GLY A 19 36.95 11.22 14.38
CA GLY A 19 35.55 11.39 14.73
C GLY A 19 34.71 11.94 13.57
N LEU A 20 35.22 12.94 12.86
CA LEU A 20 34.55 13.49 11.67
C LEU A 20 34.44 12.46 10.55
N LEU A 21 35.52 11.72 10.26
CA LEU A 21 35.51 10.67 9.25
C LEU A 21 34.55 9.53 9.61
N ALA A 22 34.55 9.09 10.88
CA ALA A 22 33.60 8.09 11.36
C ALA A 22 32.14 8.60 11.22
N GLY A 23 31.89 9.86 11.55
CA GLY A 23 30.58 10.50 11.37
C GLY A 23 30.12 10.52 9.92
N VAL A 24 31.01 10.87 8.98
CA VAL A 24 30.70 10.87 7.54
C VAL A 24 30.40 9.45 7.04
N VAL A 25 31.15 8.45 7.47
CA VAL A 25 30.92 7.05 7.08
C VAL A 25 29.56 6.55 7.61
N VAL A 26 29.23 6.86 8.87
CA VAL A 26 27.93 6.50 9.45
C VAL A 26 26.79 7.20 8.71
N ALA A 27 26.94 8.50 8.41
CA ALA A 27 25.97 9.26 7.65
C ALA A 27 25.77 8.68 6.24
N ALA A 28 26.86 8.33 5.53
CA ALA A 28 26.80 7.73 4.21
C ALA A 28 26.12 6.34 4.24
N ALA A 29 26.40 5.52 5.26
CA ALA A 29 25.76 4.21 5.43
C ALA A 29 24.26 4.32 5.76
N ALA A 30 23.87 5.32 6.57
CA ALA A 30 22.48 5.56 6.93
C ALA A 30 21.68 6.26 5.81
N PHE A 31 22.37 6.96 4.90
CA PHE A 31 21.75 7.81 3.88
C PHE A 31 20.72 7.06 3.02
N PRO A 32 20.96 5.85 2.47
CA PRO A 32 19.96 5.17 1.65
C PRO A 32 18.66 4.90 2.41
N ALA A 33 18.74 4.44 3.66
CA ALA A 33 17.56 4.15 4.47
C ALA A 33 16.78 5.44 4.78
N VAL A 34 17.48 6.50 5.20
CA VAL A 34 16.86 7.80 5.50
C VAL A 34 16.26 8.43 4.25
N ALA A 35 16.98 8.45 3.13
CA ALA A 35 16.51 9.00 1.86
C ALA A 35 15.27 8.25 1.34
N MET A 36 15.28 6.92 1.37
CA MET A 36 14.12 6.10 0.99
C MET A 36 12.92 6.37 1.88
N SER A 37 13.12 6.42 3.20
CA SER A 37 12.03 6.69 4.15
C SER A 37 11.44 8.10 3.97
N GLY A 38 12.30 9.11 3.76
CA GLY A 38 11.88 10.48 3.49
C GLY A 38 11.13 10.62 2.16
N LEU A 39 11.59 9.91 1.12
CA LEU A 39 10.91 9.92 -0.18
C LEU A 39 9.54 9.24 -0.09
N ALA A 40 9.44 8.10 0.59
CA ALA A 40 8.16 7.42 0.83
C ALA A 40 7.19 8.30 1.64
N ALA A 41 7.67 8.95 2.69
CA ALA A 41 6.86 9.87 3.49
C ALA A 41 6.38 11.07 2.67
N LYS A 42 7.25 11.66 1.84
CA LYS A 42 6.89 12.78 0.95
C LYS A 42 5.83 12.35 -0.08
N ALA A 43 6.05 11.22 -0.76
CA ALA A 43 5.10 10.70 -1.74
C ALA A 43 3.74 10.40 -1.11
N GLY A 44 3.72 9.82 0.09
CA GLY A 44 2.50 9.59 0.87
C GLY A 44 1.78 10.90 1.21
N ALA A 45 2.50 11.91 1.69
CA ALA A 45 1.93 13.21 2.03
C ALA A 45 1.38 13.97 0.81
N GLU A 46 2.10 13.94 -0.31
CA GLU A 46 1.65 14.52 -1.59
C GLU A 46 0.39 13.82 -2.10
N THR A 47 0.35 12.49 -2.03
CA THR A 47 -0.83 11.70 -2.42
C THR A 47 -2.02 12.04 -1.54
N PHE A 48 -1.82 12.09 -0.22
CA PHE A 48 -2.88 12.44 0.73
C PHE A 48 -3.40 13.86 0.51
N GLY A 49 -2.50 14.82 0.27
CA GLY A 49 -2.87 16.21 -0.04
C GLY A 49 -3.58 16.37 -1.39
N ALA A 50 -3.41 15.42 -2.32
CA ALA A 50 -4.08 15.40 -3.62
C ALA A 50 -5.47 14.73 -3.58
N LEU A 51 -5.85 14.10 -2.47
CA LEU A 51 -7.17 13.50 -2.32
C LEU A 51 -8.25 14.60 -2.33
N PRO A 52 -9.41 14.36 -2.96
CA PRO A 52 -10.52 15.29 -2.91
C PRO A 52 -11.03 15.43 -1.47
N THR A 53 -11.36 16.67 -1.07
CA THR A 53 -11.92 16.95 0.27
C THR A 53 -13.27 16.27 0.49
N GLU A 54 -14.01 16.00 -0.59
CA GLU A 54 -15.30 15.33 -0.58
C GLU A 54 -15.25 14.03 -1.38
N LEU A 55 -15.64 12.93 -0.73
CA LEU A 55 -15.70 11.62 -1.37
C LEU A 55 -17.01 11.51 -2.15
N THR A 56 -16.95 11.78 -3.46
CA THR A 56 -18.09 11.58 -4.35
C THR A 56 -18.18 10.10 -4.75
N VAL A 57 -19.02 9.34 -4.05
CA VAL A 57 -19.31 7.95 -4.43
C VAL A 57 -20.25 7.98 -5.63
N ALA A 58 -19.69 7.81 -6.82
CA ALA A 58 -20.48 7.62 -8.03
C ALA A 58 -21.35 6.37 -7.86
N ARG A 59 -22.67 6.53 -8.07
CA ARG A 59 -23.58 5.39 -8.01
C ARG A 59 -23.29 4.48 -9.20
N ALA A 60 -23.06 3.20 -8.94
CA ALA A 60 -22.86 2.22 -10.00
C ALA A 60 -24.11 2.19 -10.91
N PRO A 61 -23.95 2.03 -12.24
CA PRO A 61 -25.07 1.89 -13.15
C PRO A 61 -25.93 0.70 -12.70
N GLN A 62 -27.24 0.90 -12.61
CA GLN A 62 -28.21 -0.10 -12.19
C GLN A 62 -29.10 -0.49 -13.36
N ILE A 63 -29.64 -1.70 -13.26
CA ILE A 63 -30.63 -2.20 -14.20
C ILE A 63 -31.93 -1.37 -14.15
N SER A 64 -32.46 -1.03 -15.32
CA SER A 64 -33.82 -0.51 -15.50
C SER A 64 -34.76 -1.58 -16.05
N TYR A 65 -35.99 -1.64 -15.52
CA TYR A 65 -37.01 -2.60 -15.94
C TYR A 65 -38.11 -1.90 -16.72
N LEU A 66 -38.39 -2.39 -17.93
CA LEU A 66 -39.58 -2.03 -18.70
C LEU A 66 -40.70 -2.99 -18.31
N LEU A 67 -41.78 -2.47 -17.75
CA LEU A 67 -42.95 -3.24 -17.30
C LEU A 67 -44.15 -2.99 -18.23
N ALA A 68 -45.06 -3.96 -18.31
CA ALA A 68 -46.34 -3.80 -18.99
C ALA A 68 -47.25 -2.82 -18.24
N SER A 69 -48.40 -2.48 -18.82
CA SER A 69 -49.36 -1.52 -18.25
C SER A 69 -49.93 -1.93 -16.88
N ASP A 70 -49.77 -3.19 -16.48
CA ASP A 70 -50.15 -3.70 -15.16
C ASP A 70 -49.14 -3.36 -14.04
N GLY A 71 -47.98 -2.79 -14.41
CA GLY A 71 -46.90 -2.45 -13.48
C GLY A 71 -46.19 -3.65 -12.84
N LYS A 72 -46.41 -4.87 -13.35
CA LYS A 72 -45.88 -6.11 -12.76
C LYS A 72 -45.19 -7.01 -13.77
N THR A 73 -45.72 -7.11 -14.98
CA THR A 73 -45.21 -8.02 -16.00
C THR A 73 -43.95 -7.42 -16.65
N PRO A 74 -42.76 -8.04 -16.54
CA PRO A 74 -41.55 -7.53 -17.16
C PRO A 74 -41.59 -7.76 -18.67
N LEU A 75 -41.31 -6.71 -19.45
CA LEU A 75 -41.19 -6.76 -20.90
C LEU A 75 -39.72 -6.77 -21.35
N ALA A 76 -38.89 -5.97 -20.71
CA ALA A 76 -37.47 -5.88 -21.04
C ALA A 76 -36.64 -5.39 -19.85
N THR A 77 -35.34 -5.57 -19.96
CA THR A 77 -34.34 -5.13 -18.99
C THR A 77 -33.27 -4.35 -19.74
N MET A 78 -32.99 -3.13 -19.31
CA MET A 78 -32.02 -2.23 -19.95
C MET A 78 -30.88 -1.95 -18.99
N TYR A 79 -29.65 -2.18 -19.45
CA TYR A 79 -28.43 -1.94 -18.68
C TYR A 79 -27.23 -1.82 -19.60
N ASP A 80 -26.22 -1.06 -19.17
CA ASP A 80 -24.85 -1.13 -19.70
C ASP A 80 -24.08 -2.25 -19.00
N GLU A 81 -24.25 -2.35 -17.68
CA GLU A 81 -23.75 -3.44 -16.86
C GLU A 81 -24.88 -4.09 -16.05
N ASN A 82 -24.89 -5.43 -16.02
CA ASN A 82 -25.89 -6.20 -15.27
C ASN A 82 -25.60 -6.19 -13.77
N ARG A 83 -25.79 -5.02 -13.13
CA ARG A 83 -25.55 -4.80 -11.70
C ARG A 83 -26.84 -4.53 -10.94
N ARG A 84 -26.90 -5.07 -9.72
CA ARG A 84 -27.95 -4.81 -8.74
C ARG A 84 -27.30 -4.60 -7.38
N ASP A 85 -27.55 -3.45 -6.79
CA ASP A 85 -27.12 -3.16 -5.42
C ASP A 85 -27.87 -4.06 -4.44
N VAL A 86 -27.12 -4.71 -3.56
CA VAL A 86 -27.64 -5.53 -2.47
C VAL A 86 -27.00 -5.07 -1.18
N LYS A 87 -27.78 -4.98 -0.10
CA LYS A 87 -27.21 -4.60 1.19
C LYS A 87 -26.44 -5.79 1.76
N LEU A 88 -25.36 -5.53 2.49
CA LEU A 88 -24.55 -6.59 3.11
C LEU A 88 -25.37 -7.60 3.96
N PRO A 89 -26.39 -7.19 4.75
CA PRO A 89 -27.23 -8.12 5.50
C PRO A 89 -28.06 -9.08 4.63
N ASP A 90 -28.31 -8.71 3.37
CA ASP A 90 -29.07 -9.53 2.42
C ASP A 90 -28.16 -10.59 1.74
N ILE A 91 -26.84 -10.49 1.91
CA ILE A 91 -25.86 -11.43 1.39
C ILE A 91 -25.67 -12.56 2.40
N SER A 92 -25.77 -13.81 1.95
CA SER A 92 -25.57 -14.97 2.82
C SER A 92 -24.18 -14.96 3.46
N VAL A 93 -24.11 -15.29 4.76
CA VAL A 93 -22.83 -15.34 5.50
C VAL A 93 -21.78 -16.25 4.83
N PRO A 94 -22.15 -17.43 4.27
CA PRO A 94 -21.19 -18.24 3.52
C PRO A 94 -20.61 -17.53 2.30
N MET A 95 -21.40 -16.75 1.58
CA MET A 95 -20.91 -15.98 0.42
C MET A 95 -19.93 -14.89 0.85
N GLN A 96 -20.25 -14.14 1.90
CA GLN A 96 -19.34 -13.13 2.45
C GLN A 96 -17.99 -13.76 2.83
N LYS A 97 -18.01 -14.89 3.54
CA LYS A 97 -16.80 -15.62 3.94
C LYS A 97 -16.02 -16.17 2.74
N ALA A 98 -16.70 -16.63 1.70
CA ALA A 98 -16.06 -17.16 0.50
C ALA A 98 -15.27 -16.08 -0.25
N ILE A 99 -15.84 -14.89 -0.41
CA ILE A 99 -15.16 -13.75 -1.05
C ILE A 99 -13.94 -13.33 -0.24
N ILE A 100 -14.08 -13.17 1.08
CA ILE A 100 -12.96 -12.84 1.96
C ILE A 100 -11.87 -13.91 1.86
N ALA A 101 -12.22 -15.19 1.93
CA ALA A 101 -11.24 -16.27 1.83
C ALA A 101 -10.51 -16.33 0.47
N ALA A 102 -11.17 -15.96 -0.62
CA ALA A 102 -10.59 -16.00 -1.96
C ALA A 102 -9.75 -14.77 -2.30
N GLU A 103 -10.21 -13.58 -1.93
CA GLU A 103 -9.61 -12.30 -2.34
C GLU A 103 -8.70 -11.70 -1.25
N ASP A 104 -9.08 -11.83 0.03
CA ASP A 104 -8.37 -11.20 1.14
C ASP A 104 -8.59 -11.93 2.48
N HIS A 105 -7.89 -13.06 2.65
CA HIS A 105 -8.08 -13.94 3.81
C HIS A 105 -7.80 -13.26 5.17
N ASP A 106 -7.04 -12.17 5.17
CA ASP A 106 -6.64 -11.41 6.35
C ASP A 106 -7.35 -10.05 6.43
N PHE A 107 -8.41 -9.83 5.65
CA PHE A 107 -9.17 -8.57 5.55
C PHE A 107 -9.46 -7.90 6.90
N TYR A 108 -9.92 -8.68 7.88
CA TYR A 108 -10.27 -8.15 9.21
C TYR A 108 -9.07 -7.92 10.15
N LYS A 109 -7.85 -8.28 9.72
CA LYS A 109 -6.62 -8.14 10.53
C LYS A 109 -5.78 -6.93 10.10
N HIS A 110 -6.03 -6.38 8.91
CA HIS A 110 -5.35 -5.19 8.43
C HIS A 110 -6.33 -4.03 8.24
N ASN A 111 -5.80 -2.81 8.06
CA ASN A 111 -6.60 -1.58 7.99
C ASN A 111 -6.56 -0.98 6.58
N GLY A 112 -6.79 -1.82 5.56
CA GLY A 112 -6.79 -1.40 4.15
C GLY A 112 -5.43 -1.44 3.46
N VAL A 113 -4.40 -1.99 4.13
CA VAL A 113 -3.08 -2.27 3.52
C VAL A 113 -2.55 -3.59 4.07
N ASP A 114 -2.47 -4.62 3.22
CA ASP A 114 -1.81 -5.89 3.55
C ASP A 114 -0.30 -5.81 3.24
N ILE A 115 0.51 -5.47 4.24
CA ILE A 115 1.97 -5.40 4.13
C ILE A 115 2.57 -6.77 3.74
N ASN A 116 2.00 -7.85 4.27
CA ASN A 116 2.46 -9.20 3.95
C ASN A 116 2.16 -9.54 2.49
N GLY A 117 1.01 -9.12 1.98
CA GLY A 117 0.62 -9.25 0.58
C GLY A 117 1.50 -8.45 -0.36
N VAL A 118 1.85 -7.21 0.00
CA VAL A 118 2.81 -6.39 -0.76
C VAL A 118 4.18 -7.07 -0.81
N ALA A 119 4.70 -7.52 0.34
CA ALA A 119 6.01 -8.19 0.40
C ALA A 119 6.03 -9.49 -0.42
N ARG A 120 4.98 -10.32 -0.29
CA ARG A 120 4.79 -11.55 -1.05
C ARG A 120 4.77 -11.27 -2.55
N ALA A 121 3.98 -10.29 -2.99
CA ALA A 121 3.89 -9.91 -4.39
C ALA A 121 5.24 -9.40 -4.93
N PHE A 122 5.96 -8.58 -4.16
CA PHE A 122 7.28 -8.08 -4.54
C PHE A 122 8.29 -9.22 -4.74
N VAL A 123 8.39 -10.16 -3.79
CA VAL A 123 9.32 -11.29 -3.87
C VAL A 123 8.97 -12.21 -5.05
N ASN A 124 7.69 -12.56 -5.20
CA ASN A 124 7.25 -13.48 -6.25
C ASN A 124 7.36 -12.87 -7.65
N ASN A 125 7.18 -11.55 -7.79
CA ASN A 125 7.35 -10.85 -9.06
C ASN A 125 8.83 -10.66 -9.47
N GLN A 126 9.77 -10.81 -8.54
CA GLN A 126 11.21 -10.74 -8.81
C GLN A 126 11.82 -12.09 -9.21
N SER A 127 11.21 -13.21 -8.84
CA SER A 127 11.59 -14.52 -9.36
C SER A 127 11.08 -14.69 -10.79
N GLU A 128 11.94 -15.09 -11.73
CA GLU A 128 11.60 -15.29 -13.16
C GLU A 128 10.57 -16.42 -13.43
N GLY A 129 10.01 -17.04 -12.38
CA GLY A 129 9.10 -18.18 -12.44
C GLY A 129 7.67 -17.86 -12.03
N SER A 130 6.74 -18.11 -12.96
CA SER A 130 5.30 -18.33 -12.75
C SER A 130 4.46 -17.20 -12.12
N GLY A 131 4.09 -16.23 -12.96
CA GLY A 131 2.89 -15.41 -12.77
C GLY A 131 3.08 -14.12 -11.96
N ARG A 132 2.46 -13.03 -12.42
CA ARG A 132 2.41 -11.78 -11.67
C ARG A 132 1.43 -11.93 -10.51
N GLN A 133 1.87 -11.66 -9.29
CA GLN A 133 1.00 -11.54 -8.13
C GLN A 133 0.65 -10.07 -7.86
N GLY A 134 -0.62 -9.85 -7.51
CA GLY A 134 -1.12 -8.56 -7.03
C GLY A 134 -0.90 -8.39 -5.52
N ALA A 135 -1.00 -7.14 -5.06
CA ALA A 135 -0.92 -6.75 -3.65
C ALA A 135 -2.20 -6.02 -3.19
N SER A 136 -3.33 -6.34 -3.83
CA SER A 136 -4.62 -5.70 -3.58
C SER A 136 -5.28 -6.25 -2.31
N THR A 137 -6.22 -5.46 -1.79
CA THR A 137 -7.12 -5.75 -0.66
C THR A 137 -8.54 -5.39 -1.09
N LEU A 138 -9.54 -5.99 -0.43
CA LEU A 138 -10.95 -5.61 -0.57
C LEU A 138 -11.22 -4.20 0.00
#